data_AF-A0A4S8Q9V0-F1
#
_entry.id   AF-A0A4S8Q9V0-F1
#
_cell.length_a   1.000
_cell.length_b   1.000
_cell.length_c   1.000
_cell.angle_alpha   90.00
_cell.angle_beta   90.00
_cell.angle_gamma   90.00
#
_symmetry.space_group_name_H-M   'P 1'
#
loop_
_entity.id
_entity.type
_entity.pdbx_description
1 polymer ?
#
loop_
_entity_poly.entity_id
_entity_poly.type
_entity_poly.pdbx_seq_one_letter_code
_entity_poly.pdbx_strand_id
1 'polypeptide(L)'
;MEVQLILSNGSALVFTWSMDGLNEGLAIGYRSGETLDNPSLGTPIDVTDNEDWSVLLQKNIVSIKPVRHIPNDGCPEMPWAFRLQFSNGADLVIALGESENGNLIYLPDALLVIFDETTARSYKIPASSTSSFG
;
A
#
# COMPACT_ATOMS: atom_id res chain seq x y z
N MET A 1 -7.26 7.56 4.41
CA MET A 1 -7.68 6.24 3.88
C MET A 1 -6.77 5.16 4.44
N GLU A 2 -7.20 3.90 4.43
CA GLU A 2 -6.46 2.77 4.98
C GLU A 2 -6.64 1.51 4.13
N VAL A 3 -5.57 0.73 3.95
CA VAL A 3 -5.61 -0.64 3.42
C VAL A 3 -5.22 -1.60 4.54
N GLN A 4 -6.03 -2.62 4.78
CA GLN A 4 -5.77 -3.63 5.81
C GLN A 4 -5.59 -5.00 5.17
N LEU A 5 -4.51 -5.68 5.52
CA LEU A 5 -4.27 -7.08 5.19
C LEU A 5 -4.47 -7.92 6.44
N ILE A 6 -5.60 -8.61 6.52
CA ILE A 6 -5.93 -9.51 7.64
C ILE A 6 -5.17 -10.82 7.48
N LEU A 7 -4.40 -11.18 8.50
CA LEU A 7 -3.60 -12.40 8.55
C LEU A 7 -4.43 -13.55 9.14
N SER A 8 -4.01 -14.79 8.89
CA SER A 8 -4.72 -16.00 9.33
C SER A 8 -4.85 -16.14 10.85
N ASN A 9 -3.99 -15.48 11.62
CA ASN A 9 -4.04 -15.44 13.08
C ASN A 9 -4.98 -14.32 13.61
N GLY A 10 -5.72 -13.65 12.72
CA GLY A 10 -6.60 -12.53 13.04
C GLY A 10 -5.90 -11.20 13.27
N SER A 11 -4.57 -11.10 13.17
CA SER A 11 -3.88 -9.81 13.18
C SER A 11 -3.98 -9.09 11.83
N ALA A 12 -3.61 -7.81 11.76
CA ALA A 12 -3.60 -7.06 10.51
C ALA A 12 -2.32 -6.26 10.31
N LEU A 13 -1.86 -6.22 9.06
CA LEU A 13 -0.97 -5.16 8.58
C LEU A 13 -1.82 -4.03 8.03
N VAL A 14 -1.50 -2.82 8.45
CA VAL A 14 -2.31 -1.63 8.22
C VAL A 14 -1.48 -0.59 7.50
N PHE A 15 -1.95 -0.13 6.35
CA PHE A 15 -1.30 0.90 5.55
C PHE A 15 -2.18 2.14 5.53
N THR A 16 -1.66 3.25 6.06
CA THR A 16 -2.42 4.50 6.16
C THR A 16 -1.66 5.63 5.49
N TRP A 17 -2.37 6.44 4.73
CA TRP A 17 -1.89 7.78 4.43
C TRP A 17 -1.67 8.54 5.75
N SER A 18 -0.52 9.21 5.86
CA SER A 18 -0.15 10.02 7.01
C SER A 18 0.43 11.35 6.54
N MET A 19 0.14 12.42 7.28
CA MET A 19 0.68 13.75 7.05
C MET A 19 1.24 14.29 8.37
N ASP A 20 2.52 14.67 8.39
CA ASP A 20 3.15 15.39 9.50
C ASP A 20 3.63 16.76 9.00
N GLY A 21 2.79 17.79 9.19
CA GLY A 21 3.01 19.11 8.61
C GLY A 21 2.98 19.06 7.07
N LEU A 22 4.14 19.30 6.45
CA LEU A 22 4.33 19.24 4.99
C LEU A 22 4.94 17.90 4.52
N ASN A 23 5.02 16.91 5.41
CA ASN A 23 5.56 15.59 5.08
C ASN A 23 4.41 14.60 4.89
N GLU A 24 3.96 14.44 3.65
CA GLU A 24 3.10 13.34 3.27
C GLU A 24 3.88 12.03 3.21
N GLY A 25 3.19 10.93 3.54
CA GLY A 25 3.76 9.61 3.40
C GLY A 25 2.74 8.50 3.61
N LEU A 26 3.19 7.30 3.31
CA LEU A 26 2.50 6.06 3.61
C LEU A 26 3.12 5.47 4.87
N ALA A 27 2.30 5.28 5.90
CA ALA A 27 2.68 4.60 7.12
C ALA A 27 2.25 3.13 7.06
N ILE A 28 3.03 2.27 7.72
CA ILE A 28 2.69 0.86 7.96
C ILE A 28 2.62 0.61 9.46
N GLY A 29 1.58 -0.08 9.91
CA GLY A 29 1.37 -0.50 11.29
C GLY A 29 0.95 -1.96 11.38
N TYR A 30 1.03 -2.52 12.58
CA TYR A 30 0.56 -3.86 12.91
C TYR A 30 -0.49 -3.76 14.02
N ARG A 31 -1.65 -4.40 13.83
CA ARG A 31 -2.72 -4.49 14.83
C ARG A 31 -2.93 -5.93 15.23
N SER A 32 -3.03 -6.19 16.53
CA SER A 32 -3.42 -7.50 17.05
C SER A 32 -4.92 -7.74 16.86
N GLY A 33 -5.31 -9.01 16.71
CA GLY A 33 -6.69 -9.37 16.33
C GLY A 33 -7.80 -8.96 17.30
N GLU A 34 -7.47 -8.57 18.53
CA GLU A 34 -8.41 -8.05 19.51
C GLU A 34 -8.90 -6.61 19.18
N THR A 35 -8.28 -5.94 18.21
CA THR A 35 -8.53 -4.50 17.89
C THR A 35 -9.04 -4.21 16.48
N LEU A 36 -9.50 -5.23 15.74
CA LEU A 36 -9.98 -5.03 14.36
C LEU A 36 -11.39 -4.45 14.26
N ASP A 37 -12.20 -4.54 15.32
CA ASP A 37 -13.51 -3.88 15.41
C ASP A 37 -13.34 -2.40 15.73
N ASN A 38 -12.85 -1.62 14.77
CA ASN A 38 -12.86 -0.16 14.87
C ASN A 38 -13.94 0.44 13.93
N PRO A 39 -15.10 0.84 14.45
CA PRO A 39 -16.23 1.34 13.66
C PRO A 39 -15.94 2.66 12.92
N SER A 40 -14.80 3.31 13.18
CA SER A 40 -14.37 4.52 12.46
C SER A 40 -13.72 4.25 11.09
N LEU A 41 -13.42 2.99 10.75
CA LEU A 41 -12.68 2.61 9.54
C LEU A 41 -13.56 2.38 8.29
N GLY A 42 -14.87 2.59 8.39
CA GLY A 42 -15.82 2.35 7.31
C GLY A 42 -16.24 0.88 7.20
N THR A 43 -16.96 0.54 6.13
CA THR A 43 -17.42 -0.83 5.86
C THR A 43 -16.34 -1.62 5.14
N PRO A 44 -15.85 -2.75 5.68
CA PRO A 44 -14.92 -3.62 4.98
C PRO A 44 -15.51 -4.11 3.66
N ILE A 45 -14.67 -4.17 2.61
CA ILE A 45 -15.03 -4.78 1.33
C ILE A 45 -14.48 -6.21 1.33
N ASP A 46 -15.35 -7.19 1.14
CA ASP A 46 -14.93 -8.57 0.94
C ASP A 46 -14.36 -8.73 -0.48
N VAL A 47 -13.11 -9.20 -0.56
CA VAL A 47 -12.37 -9.41 -1.79
C VAL A 47 -12.07 -10.89 -2.04
N THR A 48 -12.72 -11.81 -1.32
CA THR A 48 -12.48 -13.25 -1.42
C THR A 48 -12.67 -13.79 -2.84
N ASP A 49 -13.68 -13.28 -3.56
CA ASP A 49 -13.99 -13.69 -4.93
C ASP A 49 -13.28 -12.84 -6.01
N ASN A 50 -12.40 -11.92 -5.61
CA ASN A 50 -11.64 -11.09 -6.54
C ASN A 50 -10.40 -11.87 -7.04
N GLU A 51 -10.29 -12.04 -8.35
CA GLU A 51 -9.23 -12.82 -8.99
C GLU A 51 -7.82 -12.31 -8.66
N ASP A 52 -7.62 -11.00 -8.59
CA ASP A 52 -6.33 -10.39 -8.27
C ASP A 52 -5.89 -10.74 -6.83
N TRP A 53 -6.84 -10.80 -5.89
CA TRP A 53 -6.55 -11.19 -4.51
C TRP A 53 -6.35 -12.69 -4.35
N SER A 54 -7.04 -13.51 -5.15
CA SER A 54 -7.03 -14.97 -5.03
C SER A 54 -5.63 -15.58 -5.08
N VAL A 55 -4.70 -14.99 -5.87
CA VAL A 55 -3.32 -15.46 -6.00
C VAL A 55 -2.49 -15.20 -4.73
N LEU A 56 -2.90 -14.23 -3.90
CA LEU A 56 -2.23 -13.83 -2.66
C LEU A 56 -2.84 -14.48 -1.42
N LEU A 57 -4.10 -14.92 -1.49
CA LEU A 57 -4.78 -15.56 -0.37
C LEU A 57 -4.02 -16.81 0.11
N GLN A 58 -3.96 -16.97 1.43
CA GLN A 58 -3.25 -18.05 2.13
C GLN A 58 -1.75 -18.14 1.82
N LYS A 59 -1.14 -17.09 1.23
CA LYS A 59 0.31 -17.01 1.03
C LYS A 59 0.96 -16.20 2.15
N ASN A 60 2.20 -16.54 2.46
CA ASN A 60 2.97 -15.80 3.46
C ASN A 60 3.58 -14.56 2.83
N ILE A 61 3.52 -13.43 3.53
CA ILE A 61 4.35 -12.26 3.19
C ILE A 61 5.77 -12.57 3.66
N VAL A 62 6.72 -12.64 2.74
CA VAL A 62 8.13 -12.98 3.02
C VAL A 62 9.04 -11.75 3.02
N SER A 63 8.59 -10.63 2.45
CA SER A 63 9.32 -9.36 2.49
C SER A 63 8.36 -8.19 2.41
N ILE A 64 8.70 -7.09 3.09
CA ILE A 64 8.04 -5.79 2.97
C ILE A 64 9.14 -4.74 2.77
N LYS A 65 9.10 -4.02 1.65
CA LYS A 65 10.11 -3.02 1.30
C LYS A 65 9.46 -1.65 1.11
N PRO A 66 9.88 -0.63 1.88
CA PRO A 66 9.45 0.74 1.61
C PRO A 66 10.13 1.28 0.36
N VAL A 67 9.37 1.96 -0.48
CA VAL A 67 9.86 2.82 -1.56
C VAL A 67 9.70 4.26 -1.09
N ARG A 68 10.81 5.01 -1.14
CA ARG A 68 10.92 6.34 -0.54
C ARG A 68 11.06 7.41 -1.60
N HIS A 69 10.65 8.62 -1.24
CA HIS A 69 10.92 9.84 -2.00
C HIS A 69 11.08 11.03 -1.05
N ILE A 70 11.60 12.13 -1.56
CA ILE A 70 11.62 13.41 -0.86
C ILE A 70 10.37 14.20 -1.31
N PRO A 71 9.39 14.44 -0.43
CA PRO A 71 8.13 15.10 -0.81
C PRO A 71 8.32 16.56 -1.20
N ASN A 72 9.19 17.27 -0.46
CA ASN A 72 9.51 18.67 -0.69
C ASN A 72 10.98 18.96 -0.41
N ASP A 73 11.55 19.99 -1.03
CA ASP A 73 12.92 20.42 -0.80
C ASP A 73 13.15 20.72 0.70
N GLY A 74 14.14 20.06 1.28
CA GLY A 74 14.47 20.19 2.71
C GLY A 74 13.70 19.24 3.64
N CYS A 75 12.78 18.43 3.13
CA CYS A 75 12.10 17.38 3.90
C CYS A 75 12.90 16.06 3.94
N PRO A 76 12.69 15.21 4.96
CA PRO A 76 13.26 13.87 5.00
C PRO A 76 12.61 12.96 3.94
N GLU A 77 13.28 11.84 3.63
CA GLU A 77 12.71 10.79 2.79
C GLU A 77 11.52 10.10 3.47
N MET A 78 10.35 10.17 2.82
CA MET A 78 9.12 9.54 3.27
C MET A 78 8.77 8.34 2.39
N PRO A 79 8.34 7.20 2.99
CA PRO A 79 7.76 6.12 2.21
C PRO A 79 6.52 6.63 1.49
N TRP A 80 6.38 6.32 0.21
CA TRP A 80 5.17 6.61 -0.57
C TRP A 80 4.57 5.36 -1.20
N ALA A 81 5.33 4.27 -1.23
CA ALA A 81 4.83 2.95 -1.57
C ALA A 81 5.50 1.87 -0.69
N PHE A 82 4.82 0.73 -0.56
CA PHE A 82 5.38 -0.49 0.01
C PHE A 82 5.19 -1.63 -0.97
N ARG A 83 6.28 -2.33 -1.27
CA ARG A 83 6.25 -3.61 -2.01
C ARG A 83 6.24 -4.76 -1.02
N LEU A 84 5.20 -5.57 -1.08
CA LEU A 84 5.06 -6.81 -0.33
C LEU A 84 5.35 -7.97 -1.26
N GLN A 85 6.32 -8.81 -0.91
CA GLN A 85 6.61 -10.03 -1.63
C GLN A 85 5.98 -11.22 -0.91
N PHE A 86 5.28 -12.07 -1.66
CA PHE A 86 4.63 -13.27 -1.15
C PHE A 86 5.44 -14.54 -1.45
N SER A 87 5.20 -15.60 -0.68
CA SER A 87 5.94 -16.86 -0.76
C SER A 87 5.79 -17.61 -2.10
N ASN A 88 4.77 -17.28 -2.89
CA ASN A 88 4.58 -17.80 -4.25
C ASN A 88 5.32 -16.97 -5.32
N GLY A 89 6.09 -15.96 -4.92
CA GLY A 89 6.81 -15.07 -5.84
C GLY A 89 5.98 -13.90 -6.36
N ALA A 90 4.69 -13.82 -6.04
CA ALA A 90 3.86 -12.67 -6.39
C ALA A 90 4.24 -11.44 -5.55
N ASP A 91 4.03 -10.25 -6.12
CA ASP A 91 4.22 -8.97 -5.46
C ASP A 91 2.90 -8.21 -5.37
N LEU A 92 2.75 -7.43 -4.29
CA LEU A 92 1.67 -6.47 -4.11
C LEU A 92 2.30 -5.13 -3.78
N VAL A 93 1.94 -4.08 -4.50
CA VAL A 93 2.38 -2.72 -4.17
C VAL A 93 1.20 -1.92 -3.63
N ILE A 94 1.38 -1.33 -2.45
CA ILE A 94 0.46 -0.34 -1.91
C ILE A 94 1.14 1.01 -2.02
N ALA A 95 0.54 1.97 -2.71
CA ALA A 95 1.14 3.27 -2.99
C ALA A 95 0.17 4.42 -2.79
N LEU A 96 0.69 5.63 -2.54
CA LEU A 96 -0.10 6.85 -2.64
C LEU A 96 -0.48 7.09 -4.11
N GLY A 97 -1.75 7.38 -4.36
CA GLY A 97 -2.28 7.65 -5.68
C GLY A 97 -3.77 7.36 -5.83
N GLU A 98 -4.31 7.71 -6.99
CA GLU A 98 -5.63 7.31 -7.43
C GLU A 98 -5.62 6.76 -8.85
N SER A 99 -6.70 6.07 -9.20
CA SER A 99 -6.94 5.57 -10.57
C SER A 99 -8.01 6.44 -11.21
N GLU A 100 -7.66 7.16 -12.26
CA GLU A 100 -8.58 7.99 -13.03
C GLU A 100 -8.58 7.50 -14.49
N ASN A 101 -9.76 7.06 -14.97
CA ASN A 101 -9.95 6.56 -16.34
C ASN A 101 -8.96 5.45 -16.74
N GLY A 102 -8.56 4.59 -15.80
CA GLY A 102 -7.61 3.50 -16.03
C GLY A 102 -6.14 3.91 -15.98
N ASN A 103 -5.83 5.19 -15.73
CA ASN A 103 -4.47 5.66 -15.52
C ASN A 103 -4.22 5.89 -14.03
N LEU A 104 -3.04 5.50 -13.57
CA LEU A 104 -2.61 5.78 -12.21
C LEU A 104 -2.00 7.18 -12.15
N ILE A 105 -2.55 8.02 -11.28
CA ILE A 105 -2.06 9.38 -11.04
C ILE A 105 -1.66 9.53 -9.59
N TYR A 106 -0.59 10.29 -9.37
CA TYR A 106 -0.15 10.59 -8.03
C TYR A 106 -1.08 11.59 -7.36
N LEU A 107 -1.67 11.14 -6.25
CA LEU A 107 -2.50 11.93 -5.37
C LEU A 107 -2.18 11.49 -3.93
N PRO A 108 -1.67 12.39 -3.07
CA PRO A 108 -1.08 12.00 -1.79
C PRO A 108 -2.10 11.56 -0.74
N ASP A 109 -3.40 11.84 -0.91
CA ASP A 109 -4.45 11.53 0.06
C ASP A 109 -5.22 10.23 -0.26
N ALA A 110 -4.92 9.58 -1.39
CA ALA A 110 -5.53 8.34 -1.86
C ALA A 110 -4.55 7.16 -1.85
N LEU A 111 -5.09 5.93 -1.81
CA LEU A 111 -4.30 4.70 -1.82
C LEU A 111 -4.64 3.84 -3.04
N LEU A 112 -3.59 3.37 -3.71
CA LEU A 112 -3.63 2.36 -4.76
C LEU A 112 -3.16 1.02 -4.22
N VAL A 113 -3.79 -0.05 -4.71
CA VAL A 113 -3.33 -1.43 -4.55
C VAL A 113 -3.04 -1.97 -5.96
N ILE A 114 -1.79 -2.28 -6.24
CA ILE A 114 -1.28 -2.64 -7.56
C ILE A 114 -0.74 -4.08 -7.52
N PHE A 115 -1.39 -4.97 -8.27
CA PHE A 115 -1.03 -6.40 -8.35
C PHE A 115 -0.09 -6.71 -9.53
N ASP A 116 -0.22 -5.95 -10.62
CA ASP A 116 0.60 -6.14 -11.81
C ASP A 116 1.97 -5.44 -11.65
N GLU A 117 3.04 -6.22 -11.77
CA GLU A 117 4.42 -5.74 -11.67
C GLU A 117 4.73 -4.69 -12.75
N THR A 118 4.23 -4.87 -13.98
CA THR A 118 4.49 -3.95 -15.09
C THR A 118 3.92 -2.56 -14.77
N THR A 119 2.70 -2.53 -14.27
CA THR A 119 1.99 -1.32 -13.82
C THR A 119 2.75 -0.68 -12.67
N ALA A 120 3.15 -1.44 -11.65
CA ALA A 120 3.90 -0.93 -10.50
C ALA A 120 5.27 -0.34 -10.90
N ARG A 121 5.96 -0.94 -11.88
CA ARG A 121 7.23 -0.43 -12.43
C ARG A 121 7.05 0.83 -13.28
N SER A 122 5.90 0.99 -13.92
CA SER A 122 5.59 2.17 -14.72
C SER A 122 5.11 3.35 -13.87
N TYR A 123 4.42 3.06 -12.75
CA TYR A 123 3.85 4.06 -11.87
C TYR A 123 4.93 4.71 -11.00
N LYS A 124 5.02 6.03 -11.09
CA LYS A 124 5.97 6.86 -10.33
C LYS A 124 5.31 8.15 -9.94
N ILE A 125 5.71 8.71 -8.80
CA ILE A 125 5.44 10.12 -8.55
C ILE A 125 6.33 10.97 -9.47
N PRO A 126 5.87 12.13 -9.96
CA PRO A 126 6.65 12.97 -10.87
C PRO A 126 8.05 13.34 -10.36
N ALA A 127 8.19 13.55 -9.05
CA ALA A 127 9.43 13.96 -8.39
C ALA A 127 10.36 12.81 -7.96
N SER A 128 9.94 11.55 -8.04
CA SER A 128 10.77 10.41 -7.63
C SER A 128 11.65 9.93 -8.78
N SER A 129 12.86 9.52 -8.41
CA SER A 129 13.79 8.82 -9.30
C SER A 129 13.47 7.33 -9.45
N THR A 130 12.62 6.77 -8.60
CA THR A 130 12.22 5.36 -8.58
C THR A 130 10.71 5.17 -8.78
N SER A 131 10.34 4.02 -9.34
CA SER A 131 8.94 3.59 -9.48
C SER A 131 8.36 3.11 -8.15
N SER A 132 7.04 2.92 -8.09
CA SER A 132 6.36 2.35 -6.92
C SER A 132 6.81 0.92 -6.58
N PHE A 133 7.46 0.24 -7.53
CA PHE A 133 8.02 -1.10 -7.33
C PHE A 133 9.39 -1.11 -6.62
N GLY A 134 10.07 0.05 -6.54
CA GLY A 134 11.43 0.19 -6.02
C GLY A 134 12.51 -0.05 -7.06
#